data_AF-A0AB39NBF0-F1
#
_entry.id   AF-A0AB39NBF0-F1
#
_cell.length_a   1.000
_cell.length_b   1.000
_cell.length_c   1.000
_cell.angle_alpha   90.00
_cell.angle_beta   90.00
_cell.angle_gamma   90.00
#
_symmetry.space_group_name_H-M   'P 1'
#
loop_
_entity.id
_entity.type
_entity.pdbx_description
1 polymer ?
#
loop_
_entity_poly.entity_id
_entity_poly.type
_entity_poly.pdbx_seq_one_letter_code
_entity_poly.pdbx_strand_id
1 'polypeptide(L)'
;MELIVLGVVLFLIWAWYDEKKRKEAEALAQAQAQARAQAEAAAEAARLARINDPAWVGMELARTTREGDPQKVQGLIEQLPAWPTRKPLLRAAEWLAVLTHSAGVADAAGVEKEFTDRLRAQVESALIALDAVAVKLISLTHLGHEWKRLDKEPRRSLKDDAQALDKISVAAAAVHRELTEAIARGGRGGGAQALAAEQNLRALANAIQKLSQRNQS
;
A
#
# COMPACT_ATOMS: atom_id res chain seq x y z
N MET A 1 19.29 27.93 -72.87
CA MET A 1 19.34 28.52 -71.51
C MET A 1 18.03 28.36 -70.75
N GLU A 2 16.85 28.47 -71.39
CA GLU A 2 15.55 28.47 -70.70
C GLU A 2 15.22 27.17 -69.92
N LEU A 3 15.57 25.99 -70.45
CA LEU A 3 15.31 24.71 -69.77
C LEU A 3 16.10 24.54 -68.46
N ILE A 4 17.31 25.10 -68.39
CA ILE A 4 18.14 25.06 -67.18
C ILE A 4 17.52 25.96 -66.09
N VAL A 5 17.02 27.13 -66.48
CA VAL A 5 16.35 28.06 -65.55
C VAL A 5 15.08 27.43 -64.97
N LEU A 6 14.26 26.76 -65.79
CA LEU A 6 13.08 26.02 -65.33
C LEU A 6 13.42 24.91 -64.33
N GLY A 7 14.49 24.13 -64.60
CA GLY A 7 14.94 23.08 -63.68
C GLY A 7 15.38 23.61 -62.32
N VAL A 8 16.11 24.73 -62.30
CA VAL A 8 16.54 25.39 -61.06
C VAL A 8 15.35 25.92 -60.25
N VAL A 9 14.38 26.55 -60.91
CA VAL A 9 13.17 27.08 -60.24
C VAL A 9 12.35 25.95 -59.60
N LEU A 10 12.15 24.84 -60.31
CA LEU A 10 11.43 23.67 -59.76
C LEU A 10 12.17 23.04 -58.57
N PHE A 11 13.51 22.96 -58.64
CA PHE A 11 14.32 22.47 -57.53
C PHE A 11 14.20 23.37 -56.29
N LEU A 12 14.23 24.70 -56.46
CA LEU A 12 14.09 25.64 -55.35
C LEU A 12 12.70 25.56 -54.70
N ILE A 13 11.63 25.41 -55.50
CA ILE A 13 10.27 25.22 -54.97
C ILE A 13 10.17 23.91 -54.19
N TRP A 14 10.73 22.81 -54.72
CA TRP A 14 10.74 21.52 -54.04
C TRP A 14 11.54 21.56 -52.74
N ALA A 15 12.73 22.16 -52.75
CA ALA A 15 13.59 22.31 -51.58
C ALA A 15 12.90 23.16 -50.49
N TRP A 16 12.26 24.27 -50.88
CA TRP A 16 11.48 25.10 -49.95
C TRP A 16 10.30 24.34 -49.33
N TYR A 17 9.57 23.55 -50.14
CA TYR A 17 8.44 22.75 -49.65
C TYR A 17 8.88 21.62 -48.71
N ASP A 18 9.99 20.93 -49.02
CA ASP A 18 10.55 19.89 -48.14
C ASP A 18 11.04 20.48 -46.81
N GLU A 19 11.73 21.63 -46.86
CA GLU A 19 12.18 22.32 -45.64
C GLU A 19 10.99 22.77 -44.78
N LYS A 20 9.92 23.29 -45.40
CA LYS A 20 8.70 23.67 -44.69
C LYS A 20 8.03 22.47 -44.02
N LYS A 21 7.90 21.34 -44.73
CA LYS A 21 7.32 20.10 -44.17
C LYS A 21 8.16 19.52 -43.04
N ARG A 22 9.49 19.58 -43.13
CA ARG A 22 10.38 19.14 -42.03
C ARG A 22 10.18 19.99 -40.79
N LYS A 23 10.12 21.32 -40.94
CA LYS A 23 9.86 22.24 -39.81
C LYS A 23 8.49 21.99 -39.17
N GLU A 24 7.46 21.73 -39.97
CA GLU A 24 6.12 21.37 -39.47
C GLU A 24 6.13 20.02 -38.71
N ALA A 25 6.83 19.00 -39.24
CA ALA A 25 6.97 17.70 -38.59
C ALA A 25 7.76 17.78 -37.28
N GLU A 26 8.84 18.56 -37.24
CA GLU A 26 9.63 18.82 -36.04
C GLU A 26 8.81 19.57 -34.99
N ALA A 27 8.04 20.59 -35.39
CA ALA A 27 7.15 21.32 -34.49
C ALA A 27 6.06 20.40 -33.89
N LEU A 28 5.47 19.51 -34.71
CA LEU A 28 4.51 18.51 -34.24
C LEU A 28 5.14 17.49 -33.29
N ALA A 29 6.34 17.01 -33.58
CA ALA A 29 7.06 16.07 -32.72
C ALA A 29 7.42 16.72 -31.36
N GLN A 30 7.86 17.98 -31.37
CA GLN A 30 8.13 18.75 -30.15
C GLN A 30 6.86 18.99 -29.35
N ALA A 31 5.74 19.36 -29.99
CA ALA A 31 4.46 19.53 -29.33
C ALA A 31 3.97 18.22 -28.69
N GLN A 32 4.12 17.08 -29.37
CA GLN A 32 3.78 15.77 -28.82
C GLN A 32 4.68 15.37 -27.65
N ALA A 33 5.99 15.63 -27.73
CA ALA A 33 6.93 15.37 -26.64
C ALA A 33 6.60 16.23 -25.41
N GLN A 34 6.28 17.51 -25.60
CA GLN A 34 5.84 18.40 -24.53
C GLN A 34 4.51 17.95 -23.91
N ALA A 35 3.54 17.54 -24.73
CA ALA A 35 2.26 17.03 -24.24
C ALA A 35 2.43 15.75 -23.40
N ARG A 36 3.33 14.84 -23.81
CA ARG A 36 3.67 13.63 -23.03
C ARG A 36 4.35 13.98 -21.72
N ALA A 37 5.34 14.87 -21.74
CA ALA A 37 6.02 15.32 -20.52
C ALA A 37 5.04 16.01 -19.54
N GLN A 38 4.12 16.82 -20.05
CA GLN A 38 3.07 17.43 -19.22
C GLN A 38 2.10 16.39 -18.65
N ALA A 39 1.71 15.37 -19.43
CA ALA A 39 0.85 14.30 -18.97
C ALA A 39 1.53 13.45 -17.88
N GLU A 40 2.82 13.13 -18.04
CA GLU A 40 3.62 12.43 -17.03
C GLU A 40 3.77 13.26 -15.75
N ALA A 41 4.10 14.55 -15.86
CA ALA A 41 4.18 15.46 -14.72
C ALA A 41 2.83 15.60 -14.00
N ALA A 42 1.72 15.69 -14.75
CA ALA A 42 0.38 15.74 -14.19
C ALA A 42 0.00 14.44 -13.48
N ALA A 43 0.38 13.27 -14.05
CA ALA A 43 0.15 11.98 -13.43
C ALA A 43 0.96 11.82 -12.13
N GLU A 44 2.20 12.29 -12.10
CA GLU A 44 3.04 12.28 -10.92
C GLU A 44 2.52 13.23 -9.83
N ALA A 45 2.10 14.45 -10.21
CA ALA A 45 1.46 15.37 -9.29
C ALA A 45 0.16 14.79 -8.69
N ALA A 46 -0.67 14.16 -9.51
CA ALA A 46 -1.88 13.48 -9.05
C ALA A 46 -1.56 12.30 -8.12
N ARG A 47 -0.50 11.55 -8.39
CA ARG A 47 -0.02 10.47 -7.51
C ARG A 47 0.42 11.01 -6.15
N LEU A 48 1.22 12.07 -6.13
CA LEU A 48 1.67 12.72 -4.89
C LEU A 48 0.50 13.29 -4.10
N ALA A 49 -0.48 13.90 -4.78
CA ALA A 49 -1.69 14.41 -4.14
C ALA A 49 -2.48 13.29 -3.42
N ARG A 50 -2.59 12.10 -4.02
CA ARG A 50 -3.25 10.95 -3.40
C ARG A 50 -2.50 10.41 -2.18
N ILE A 51 -1.17 10.31 -2.24
CA ILE A 51 -0.35 9.84 -1.11
C ILE A 51 -0.43 10.80 0.08
N ASN A 52 -0.61 12.09 -0.21
CA ASN A 52 -0.78 13.12 0.82
C ASN A 52 -2.21 13.21 1.36
N ASP A 53 -3.17 12.47 0.79
CA ASP A 53 -4.53 12.34 1.33
C ASP A 53 -4.56 11.20 2.38
N PRO A 54 -4.68 11.52 3.68
CA PRO A 54 -4.69 10.52 4.73
C PRO A 54 -5.81 9.49 4.58
N ALA A 55 -7.00 9.93 4.14
CA ALA A 55 -8.16 9.07 4.01
C ALA A 55 -7.98 8.08 2.86
N TRP A 56 -7.43 8.55 1.73
CA TRP A 56 -7.16 7.68 0.58
C TRP A 56 -6.15 6.58 0.93
N VAL A 57 -5.02 6.93 1.57
CA VAL A 57 -4.00 5.92 1.90
C VAL A 57 -4.52 4.91 2.91
N GLY A 58 -5.28 5.36 3.90
CA GLY A 58 -5.92 4.50 4.86
C GLY A 58 -6.86 3.46 4.23
N MET A 59 -7.78 3.92 3.38
CA MET A 59 -8.67 3.05 2.61
C MET A 59 -7.91 2.09 1.68
N GLU A 60 -6.89 2.59 0.98
CA GLU A 60 -6.10 1.82 0.03
C GLU A 60 -5.28 0.73 0.73
N LEU A 61 -4.78 1.02 1.93
CA LEU A 61 -4.08 0.04 2.76
C LEU A 61 -5.02 -1.08 3.20
N ALA A 62 -6.23 -0.74 3.67
CA ALA A 62 -7.23 -1.73 4.02
C ALA A 62 -7.64 -2.58 2.81
N ARG A 63 -7.86 -1.95 1.65
CA ARG A 63 -8.22 -2.63 0.40
C ARG A 63 -7.14 -3.62 -0.06
N THR A 64 -5.89 -3.17 -0.17
CA THR A 64 -4.77 -4.00 -0.63
C THR A 64 -4.46 -5.14 0.34
N THR A 65 -4.63 -4.92 1.64
CA THR A 65 -4.46 -5.99 2.64
C THR A 65 -5.58 -7.04 2.55
N ARG A 66 -6.83 -6.64 2.24
CA ARG A 66 -7.94 -7.59 1.98
C ARG A 66 -7.71 -8.45 0.74
N GLU A 67 -7.06 -7.89 -0.28
CA GLU A 67 -6.66 -8.66 -1.47
C GLU A 67 -5.63 -9.74 -1.15
N GLY A 68 -4.98 -9.68 0.02
CA GLY A 68 -4.00 -10.68 0.45
C GLY A 68 -2.71 -10.64 -0.37
N ASP A 69 -2.37 -9.48 -0.95
CA ASP A 69 -1.18 -9.27 -1.77
C ASP A 69 -0.13 -8.43 -1.01
N PRO A 70 0.90 -9.06 -0.40
CA PRO A 70 1.90 -8.36 0.38
C PRO A 70 2.73 -7.37 -0.44
N GLN A 71 2.91 -7.59 -1.75
CA GLN A 71 3.72 -6.72 -2.59
C GLN A 71 3.04 -5.37 -2.82
N LYS A 72 1.72 -5.36 -3.04
CA LYS A 72 0.94 -4.12 -3.14
C LYS A 72 0.95 -3.34 -1.83
N VAL A 73 0.81 -4.06 -0.71
CA VAL A 73 0.89 -3.46 0.64
C VAL A 73 2.25 -2.80 0.88
N GLN A 74 3.34 -3.48 0.52
CA GLN A 74 4.69 -2.93 0.59
C GLN A 74 4.82 -1.65 -0.25
N GLY A 75 4.39 -1.68 -1.51
CA GLY A 75 4.48 -0.53 -2.40
C GLY A 75 3.74 0.71 -1.89
N LEU A 76 2.61 0.52 -1.18
CA LEU A 76 1.88 1.63 -0.56
C LEU A 76 2.58 2.16 0.70
N ILE A 77 3.03 1.28 1.60
CA ILE A 77 3.65 1.68 2.87
C ILE A 77 5.04 2.30 2.65
N GLU A 78 5.77 1.91 1.61
CA GLU A 78 7.05 2.53 1.25
C GLU A 78 6.90 4.02 0.88
N GLN A 79 5.71 4.43 0.43
CA GLN A 79 5.39 5.83 0.12
C GLN A 79 5.11 6.67 1.39
N LEU A 80 4.93 6.02 2.54
CA LEU A 80 4.75 6.70 3.82
C LEU A 80 6.08 7.29 4.34
N PRO A 81 6.01 8.34 5.19
CA PRO A 81 7.18 8.91 5.85
C PRO A 81 8.05 7.84 6.51
N ALA A 82 9.37 7.98 6.37
CA ALA A 82 10.37 7.05 6.91
C ALA A 82 10.52 7.14 8.45
N TRP A 83 9.39 7.15 9.15
CA TRP A 83 9.30 7.26 10.60
C TRP A 83 9.37 5.87 11.26
N PRO A 84 9.64 5.79 12.57
CA PRO A 84 9.82 4.51 13.27
C PRO A 84 8.64 3.55 13.13
N THR A 85 7.42 4.07 12.93
CA THR A 85 6.18 3.29 12.81
C THR A 85 6.00 2.64 11.44
N ARG A 86 6.72 3.10 10.40
CA ARG A 86 6.56 2.58 9.03
C ARG A 86 6.87 1.08 8.93
N LYS A 87 7.97 0.63 9.54
CA LYS A 87 8.37 -0.79 9.48
C LYS A 87 7.40 -1.71 10.25
N PRO A 88 7.01 -1.39 11.50
CA PRO A 88 5.96 -2.15 12.19
C PRO A 88 4.62 -2.16 11.45
N LEU A 89 4.22 -1.04 10.84
CA LEU A 89 2.99 -0.97 10.05
C LEU A 89 3.05 -1.92 8.85
N LEU A 90 4.18 -1.89 8.11
CA LEU A 90 4.42 -2.83 7.00
C LEU A 90 4.29 -4.28 7.44
N ARG A 91 5.05 -4.65 8.48
CA ARG A 91 5.06 -6.02 8.97
C ARG A 91 3.68 -6.48 9.45
N ALA A 92 2.95 -5.62 10.16
CA ALA A 92 1.59 -5.94 10.60
C ALA A 92 0.65 -6.16 9.41
N ALA A 93 0.70 -5.28 8.41
CA ALA A 93 -0.13 -5.38 7.22
C ALA A 93 0.19 -6.64 6.39
N GLU A 94 1.47 -6.97 6.21
CA GLU A 94 1.91 -8.20 5.55
C GLU A 94 1.34 -9.45 6.22
N TRP A 95 1.50 -9.59 7.55
CA TRP A 95 0.97 -10.76 8.27
C TRP A 95 -0.55 -10.83 8.23
N LEU A 96 -1.25 -9.70 8.25
CA LEU A 96 -2.70 -9.66 8.11
C LEU A 96 -3.15 -10.10 6.71
N ALA A 97 -2.47 -9.64 5.65
CA ALA A 97 -2.71 -10.12 4.28
C ALA A 97 -2.54 -11.63 4.18
N VAL A 98 -1.47 -12.18 4.78
CA VAL A 98 -1.22 -13.62 4.80
C VAL A 98 -2.30 -14.37 5.59
N LEU A 99 -2.77 -13.82 6.72
CA LEU A 99 -3.87 -14.40 7.48
C LEU A 99 -5.19 -14.40 6.71
N THR A 100 -5.51 -13.33 5.99
CA THR A 100 -6.70 -13.26 5.12
C THR A 100 -6.67 -14.39 4.09
N HIS A 101 -5.54 -14.56 3.42
CA HIS A 101 -5.35 -15.62 2.45
C HIS A 101 -5.46 -17.01 3.10
N SER A 102 -4.78 -17.21 4.23
CA SER A 102 -4.75 -18.48 4.96
C SER A 102 -6.12 -18.87 5.52
N ALA A 103 -6.95 -17.91 5.92
CA ALA A 103 -8.32 -18.16 6.36
C ALA A 103 -9.19 -18.75 5.25
N GLY A 104 -9.01 -18.32 4.00
CA GLY A 104 -9.68 -18.90 2.84
C GLY A 104 -9.25 -20.34 2.58
N VAL A 105 -7.95 -20.62 2.69
CA VAL A 105 -7.40 -21.98 2.55
C VAL A 105 -7.87 -22.89 3.69
N ALA A 106 -7.92 -22.38 4.92
CA ALA A 106 -8.37 -23.12 6.11
C ALA A 106 -9.83 -23.57 5.99
N ASP A 107 -10.71 -22.70 5.52
CA ASP A 107 -12.12 -23.00 5.27
C ASP A 107 -12.26 -24.13 4.23
N ALA A 108 -11.51 -24.03 3.12
CA ALA A 108 -11.47 -25.08 2.10
C ALA A 108 -10.88 -26.41 2.60
N ALA A 109 -9.96 -26.37 3.57
CA ALA A 109 -9.35 -27.54 4.19
C ALA A 109 -10.22 -28.18 5.29
N GLY A 110 -11.41 -27.62 5.58
CA GLY A 110 -12.34 -28.15 6.59
C GLY A 110 -11.97 -27.80 8.02
N VAL A 111 -11.21 -26.72 8.25
CA VAL A 111 -11.04 -26.13 9.59
C VAL A 111 -12.40 -25.63 10.08
N GLU A 112 -12.60 -25.66 11.40
CA GLU A 112 -13.87 -25.26 12.03
C GLU A 112 -14.29 -23.84 11.61
N LYS A 113 -15.50 -23.76 11.04
CA LYS A 113 -16.04 -22.51 10.49
C LYS A 113 -16.06 -21.38 11.52
N GLU A 114 -16.46 -21.67 12.76
CA GLU A 114 -16.53 -20.70 13.83
C GLU A 114 -15.16 -20.03 14.11
N PHE A 115 -14.08 -20.82 14.08
CA PHE A 115 -12.72 -20.30 14.22
C PHE A 115 -12.34 -19.40 13.03
N THR A 116 -12.62 -19.85 11.80
CA THR A 116 -12.30 -19.06 10.59
C THR A 116 -13.09 -17.75 10.52
N ASP A 117 -14.34 -17.75 10.97
CA ASP A 117 -15.19 -16.55 11.01
C ASP A 117 -14.70 -15.56 12.08
N ARG A 118 -14.32 -16.04 13.27
CA ARG A 118 -13.66 -15.21 14.28
C ARG A 118 -12.35 -14.62 13.76
N LEU A 119 -11.53 -15.43 13.08
CA LEU A 119 -10.28 -14.97 12.48
C LEU A 119 -10.51 -13.84 11.48
N ARG A 120 -11.46 -13.99 10.55
CA ARG A 120 -11.85 -12.95 9.59
C ARG A 120 -12.28 -11.66 10.29
N ALA A 121 -13.12 -11.77 11.33
CA ALA A 121 -13.56 -10.60 12.10
C ALA A 121 -12.41 -9.89 12.82
N GLN A 122 -11.44 -10.64 13.36
CA GLN A 122 -10.25 -10.05 13.98
C GLN A 122 -9.33 -9.39 12.96
N VAL A 123 -9.17 -10.00 11.79
CA VAL A 123 -8.40 -9.38 10.69
C VAL A 123 -9.06 -8.07 10.26
N GLU A 124 -10.38 -8.03 10.03
CA GLU A 124 -11.08 -6.79 9.68
C GLU A 124 -10.95 -5.70 10.76
N SER A 125 -11.04 -6.09 12.04
CA SER A 125 -10.81 -5.16 13.15
C SER A 125 -9.37 -4.62 13.16
N ALA A 126 -8.38 -5.45 12.82
CA ALA A 126 -7.00 -5.04 12.69
C ALA A 126 -6.81 -4.06 11.51
N LEU A 127 -7.47 -4.31 10.38
CA LEU A 127 -7.40 -3.42 9.22
C LEU A 127 -7.90 -2.01 9.54
N ILE A 128 -9.00 -1.89 10.28
CA ILE A 128 -9.53 -0.60 10.75
C ILE A 128 -8.51 0.10 11.67
N ALA A 129 -7.83 -0.65 12.54
CA ALA A 129 -6.82 -0.09 13.42
C ALA A 129 -5.56 0.37 12.66
N LEU A 130 -5.13 -0.39 11.65
CA LEU A 130 -4.00 -0.05 10.77
C LEU A 130 -4.30 1.18 9.92
N ASP A 131 -5.51 1.27 9.37
CA ASP A 131 -6.04 2.43 8.65
C ASP A 131 -5.89 3.70 9.49
N ALA A 132 -6.40 3.68 10.73
CA ALA A 132 -6.27 4.81 11.66
C ALA A 132 -4.81 5.22 11.92
N VAL A 133 -3.87 4.27 12.03
CA VAL A 133 -2.44 4.59 12.18
C VAL A 133 -1.85 5.20 10.91
N ALA A 134 -2.22 4.68 9.72
CA ALA A 134 -1.76 5.21 8.45
C ALA A 134 -2.26 6.65 8.22
N VAL A 135 -3.54 6.89 8.49
CA VAL A 135 -4.16 8.23 8.47
C VAL A 135 -3.40 9.17 9.40
N LYS A 136 -3.12 8.74 10.63
CA LYS A 136 -2.39 9.53 11.62
C LYS A 136 -0.96 9.86 11.17
N LEU A 137 -0.24 8.88 10.59
CA LEU A 137 1.13 9.10 10.09
C LEU A 137 1.17 10.21 9.04
N ILE A 138 0.29 10.15 8.05
CA ILE A 138 0.22 11.17 6.98
C ILE A 138 -0.26 12.49 7.56
N SER A 139 -1.29 12.45 8.41
CA SER A 139 -1.83 13.63 9.07
C SER A 139 -0.77 14.36 9.89
N LEU A 140 0.25 13.70 10.44
CA LEU A 140 1.30 14.37 11.21
C LEU A 140 2.42 14.96 10.33
N THR A 141 2.47 14.67 9.03
CA THR A 141 3.55 15.15 8.15
C THR A 141 3.57 16.67 7.99
N HIS A 142 2.42 17.34 8.14
CA HIS A 142 2.36 18.82 8.10
C HIS A 142 3.12 19.47 9.26
N LEU A 143 3.37 18.75 10.35
CA LEU A 143 4.19 19.22 11.49
C LEU A 143 5.69 19.06 11.24
N GLY A 144 6.08 18.43 10.12
CA GLY A 144 7.46 18.31 9.66
C GLY A 144 7.79 16.91 9.16
N HIS A 145 8.67 16.82 8.16
CA HIS A 145 9.07 15.54 7.56
C HIS A 145 10.00 14.70 8.46
N GLU A 146 10.69 15.33 9.41
CA GLU A 146 11.55 14.66 10.38
C GLU A 146 10.81 14.36 11.68
N TRP A 147 10.60 13.07 11.94
CA TRP A 147 10.03 12.56 13.19
C TRP A 147 10.60 13.21 14.47
N LYS A 148 11.92 13.47 14.49
CA LYS A 148 12.60 14.04 15.68
C LYS A 148 12.14 15.46 16.01
N ARG A 149 11.62 16.21 15.03
CA ARG A 149 11.16 17.60 15.15
C ARG A 149 9.74 17.72 15.70
N LEU A 150 8.97 16.63 15.70
CA LEU A 150 7.66 16.61 16.33
C LEU A 150 7.76 16.85 17.85
N ASP A 151 6.68 17.36 18.44
CA ASP A 151 6.59 17.53 19.89
C ASP A 151 6.70 16.20 20.64
N LYS A 152 6.91 16.27 21.96
CA LYS A 152 7.08 15.08 22.80
C LYS A 152 5.88 14.13 22.74
N GLU A 153 4.66 14.67 22.74
CA GLU A 153 3.43 13.87 22.76
C GLU A 153 3.20 13.09 21.46
N PRO A 154 3.19 13.70 20.24
CA PRO A 154 3.13 12.94 18.99
C PRO A 154 4.27 11.92 18.86
N ARG A 155 5.47 12.27 19.37
CA ARG A 155 6.61 11.35 19.37
C ARG A 155 6.42 10.14 20.28
N ARG A 156 5.77 10.32 21.42
CA ARG A 156 5.43 9.21 22.31
C ARG A 156 4.35 8.35 21.66
N SER A 157 3.32 9.00 21.14
CA SER A 157 2.17 8.36 20.51
C SER A 157 2.60 7.40 19.37
N LEU A 158 3.43 7.84 18.41
CA LEU A 158 3.80 6.91 17.32
C LEU A 158 4.82 5.82 17.74
N LYS A 159 5.56 6.00 18.85
CA LYS A 159 6.35 4.91 19.44
C LYS A 159 5.44 3.85 20.06
N ASP A 160 4.42 4.31 20.77
CA ASP A 160 3.44 3.42 21.40
C ASP A 160 2.62 2.66 20.35
N ASP A 161 2.31 3.31 19.22
CA ASP A 161 1.70 2.68 18.03
C ASP A 161 2.64 1.66 17.39
N ALA A 162 3.92 2.01 17.19
CA ALA A 162 4.93 1.08 16.67
C ALA A 162 5.03 -0.20 17.50
N GLN A 163 5.06 -0.08 18.83
CA GLN A 163 5.07 -1.23 19.74
C GLN A 163 3.78 -2.06 19.68
N ALA A 164 2.63 -1.40 19.45
CA ALA A 164 1.35 -2.09 19.32
C ALA A 164 1.28 -2.88 18.02
N LEU A 165 1.73 -2.29 16.91
CA LEU A 165 1.83 -2.92 15.60
C LEU A 165 2.78 -4.13 15.63
N ASP A 166 3.91 -4.02 16.32
CA ASP A 166 4.81 -5.17 16.52
C ASP A 166 4.09 -6.32 17.25
N LYS A 167 3.31 -6.03 18.30
CA LYS A 167 2.51 -7.06 19.00
C LYS A 167 1.45 -7.70 18.10
N ILE A 168 0.78 -6.90 17.26
CA ILE A 168 -0.15 -7.41 16.25
C ILE A 168 0.59 -8.35 15.29
N SER A 169 1.75 -7.95 14.78
CA SER A 169 2.53 -8.78 13.85
C SER A 169 2.97 -10.11 14.45
N VAL A 170 3.43 -10.11 15.70
CA VAL A 170 3.85 -11.33 16.42
C VAL A 170 2.65 -12.24 16.65
N ALA A 171 1.52 -11.69 17.11
CA ALA A 171 0.30 -12.47 17.33
C ALA A 171 -0.26 -13.04 16.01
N ALA A 172 -0.26 -12.24 14.94
CA ALA A 172 -0.73 -12.67 13.62
C ALA A 172 0.14 -13.80 13.05
N ALA A 173 1.47 -13.70 13.16
CA ALA A 173 2.39 -14.76 12.77
C ALA A 173 2.17 -16.05 13.56
N ALA A 174 1.88 -15.94 14.86
CA ALA A 174 1.57 -17.09 15.71
C ALA A 174 0.24 -17.76 15.29
N VAL A 175 -0.81 -16.98 15.05
CA VAL A 175 -2.09 -17.50 14.53
C VAL A 175 -1.89 -18.20 13.19
N HIS A 176 -1.11 -17.61 12.28
CA HIS A 176 -0.85 -18.21 10.97
C HIS A 176 -0.13 -19.57 11.12
N ARG A 177 0.88 -19.66 11.99
CA ARG A 177 1.59 -20.92 12.23
C ARG A 177 0.63 -22.02 12.67
N GLU A 178 -0.19 -21.75 13.67
CA GLU A 178 -1.19 -22.72 14.17
C GLU A 178 -2.21 -23.09 13.09
N LEU A 179 -2.66 -22.12 12.29
CA LEU A 179 -3.58 -22.36 11.19
C LEU A 179 -2.97 -23.27 10.11
N THR A 180 -1.69 -23.08 9.79
CA THR A 180 -0.97 -23.90 8.81
C THR A 180 -0.84 -25.34 9.29
N GLU A 181 -0.55 -25.53 10.56
CA GLU A 181 -0.50 -26.85 11.17
C GLU A 181 -1.87 -27.54 11.18
N ALA A 182 -2.95 -26.79 11.48
CA ALA A 182 -4.31 -27.29 11.40
C ALA A 182 -4.70 -27.72 9.97
N ILE A 183 -4.32 -26.92 8.96
CA ILE A 183 -4.50 -27.25 7.54
C ILE A 183 -3.73 -28.52 7.18
N ALA A 184 -2.46 -28.63 7.57
CA ALA A 184 -1.61 -29.78 7.26
C ALA A 184 -2.14 -31.09 7.86
N ARG A 185 -2.88 -31.02 8.96
CA ARG A 185 -3.55 -32.17 9.60
C ARG A 185 -4.96 -32.44 9.07
N GLY A 186 -5.38 -31.76 7.99
CA GLY A 186 -6.68 -31.94 7.35
C GLY A 186 -7.84 -31.47 8.22
N GLY A 187 -7.67 -30.34 8.93
CA GLY A 187 -8.71 -29.74 9.78
C GLY A 187 -8.96 -30.48 11.10
N ARG A 188 -8.33 -31.64 11.34
CA ARG A 188 -8.45 -32.42 12.57
C ARG A 188 -7.38 -31.99 13.58
N GLY A 189 -7.52 -30.79 14.11
CA GLY A 189 -6.70 -30.32 15.23
C GLY A 189 -7.05 -31.06 16.52
N GLY A 190 -6.05 -31.61 17.22
CA GLY A 190 -6.24 -32.07 18.59
C GLY A 190 -6.52 -30.89 19.54
N GLY A 191 -7.17 -31.14 20.68
CA GLY A 191 -7.65 -30.09 21.59
C GLY A 191 -6.58 -29.10 22.08
N ALA A 192 -5.32 -29.52 22.21
CA ALA A 192 -4.22 -28.64 22.61
C ALA A 192 -3.87 -27.58 21.54
N GLN A 193 -3.99 -27.91 20.26
CA GLN A 193 -3.68 -27.00 19.16
C GLN A 193 -4.81 -25.98 18.94
N ALA A 194 -6.06 -26.43 19.01
CA ALA A 194 -7.21 -25.52 19.02
C ALA A 194 -7.11 -24.51 20.16
N LEU A 195 -6.68 -24.94 21.35
CA LEU A 195 -6.43 -24.06 22.48
C LEU A 195 -5.34 -23.02 22.21
N ALA A 196 -4.21 -23.43 21.60
CA ALA A 196 -3.12 -22.51 21.25
C ALA A 196 -3.55 -21.48 20.18
N ALA A 197 -4.28 -21.92 19.16
CA ALA A 197 -4.84 -21.05 18.13
C ALA A 197 -5.80 -20.01 18.74
N GLU A 198 -6.68 -20.43 19.64
CA GLU A 198 -7.59 -19.55 20.38
C GLU A 198 -6.86 -18.54 21.28
N GLN A 199 -5.82 -18.98 21.99
CA GLN A 199 -5.00 -18.08 22.81
C GLN A 199 -4.30 -17.01 21.96
N ASN A 200 -3.73 -17.40 20.82
CA ASN A 200 -3.08 -16.48 19.90
C ASN A 200 -4.09 -15.52 19.25
N LEU A 201 -5.29 -16.00 18.92
CA LEU A 201 -6.38 -15.16 18.40
C LEU A 201 -6.85 -14.14 19.43
N ARG A 202 -6.96 -14.52 20.71
CA ARG A 202 -7.25 -13.58 21.80
C ARG A 202 -6.12 -12.58 22.02
N ALA A 203 -4.85 -13.01 21.90
CA ALA A 203 -3.71 -12.12 21.98
C ALA A 203 -3.73 -11.07 20.86
N LEU A 204 -4.07 -11.49 19.64
CA LEU A 204 -4.29 -10.61 18.49
C LEU A 204 -5.42 -9.62 18.76
N ALA A 205 -6.59 -10.10 19.19
CA ALA A 205 -7.74 -9.26 19.54
C ALA A 205 -7.39 -8.20 20.60
N ASN A 206 -6.68 -8.59 21.66
CA ASN A 206 -6.23 -7.69 22.71
C ASN A 206 -5.23 -6.65 22.20
N ALA A 207 -4.33 -7.02 21.29
CA ALA A 207 -3.38 -6.10 20.68
C ALA A 207 -4.10 -5.05 19.81
N ILE A 208 -5.08 -5.49 19.02
CA ILE A 208 -5.94 -4.63 18.19
C ILE A 208 -6.74 -3.67 19.06
N GLN A 209 -7.45 -4.16 20.08
CA GLN A 209 -8.27 -3.33 20.97
C GLN A 209 -7.42 -2.23 21.63
N LYS A 210 -6.22 -2.58 22.10
CA LYS A 210 -5.29 -1.60 22.70
C LYS A 210 -4.81 -0.56 21.69
N LEU A 211 -4.68 -0.90 20.41
CA LEU A 211 -4.32 0.05 19.36
C LEU A 211 -5.50 0.97 19.04
N SER A 212 -6.69 0.40 18.84
CA SER A 212 -7.90 1.17 18.52
C SER A 212 -8.28 2.15 19.62
N GLN A 213 -8.21 1.76 20.90
CA GLN A 213 -8.47 2.66 22.03
C GLN A 213 -7.51 3.86 22.07
N ARG A 214 -6.25 3.67 21.66
CA ARG A 214 -5.24 4.73 21.63
C ARG A 214 -5.42 5.70 20.45
N ASN A 215 -6.05 5.26 19.37
CA ASN A 215 -6.36 6.12 18.24
C ASN A 215 -7.68 6.89 18.42
N GLN A 216 -8.45 6.59 19.45
CA GLN A 216 -9.69 7.30 19.82
C GLN A 216 -9.48 8.34 20.94
N SER A 217 -8.33 8.30 21.63
CA SER A 217 -7.95 9.22 22.71
C SER A 217 -7.07 10.36 22.21
#